data_AF-A0A538P4K5-F1
#
_entry.id   AF-A0A538P4K5-F1
#
_cell.length_a   1.000
_cell.length_b   1.000
_cell.length_c   1.000
_cell.angle_alpha   90.00
_cell.angle_beta   90.00
_cell.angle_gamma   90.00
#
_symmetry.space_group_name_H-M   'P 1'
#
loop_
_entity.id
_entity.type
_entity.pdbx_description
1 polymer ?
#
loop_
_entity_poly.entity_id
_entity_poly.type
_entity_poly.pdbx_seq_one_letter_code
_entity_poly.pdbx_strand_id
1 'polypeptide(L)'
;MWGTLDVATNGNLFIGGAVGFSSPFYCIRSSNAQNPGVTPTFDQTTQVNLGGSLVFGGAINPGGLAGQSFLAIDRSGGPTNNNIYMLASVQPFGGNGTDVMFARSTNGGQSFSAPQRINGDPINPNKWHWFGTLSVAPNGRIDSVWFDSRNAANNIDSQLFYSYSTDGGVTWSPNVAVSNPFNPLEGWPNQNKIGDYITIVSDNTGGDVAYSATFNFNPSRGQHEQDVYFVRVFPTGGGTPTPTATASPTATRTPTATPTATATFTPTATATATRTPTATATATATATATATATAIATATATATPTATVGATATATPTSTPRPSPTARPGPSARPRPTPAPRP
;
A
#
# COMPACT_ATOMS: atom_id res chain seq x y z
N MET A 1 4.89 4.27 -7.16
CA MET A 1 3.75 3.38 -6.86
C MET A 1 3.37 3.61 -5.41
N TRP A 2 2.08 3.70 -5.10
CA TRP A 2 1.60 3.90 -3.73
C TRP A 2 0.96 2.61 -3.22
N GLY A 3 1.45 2.07 -2.11
CA GLY A 3 0.94 0.86 -1.49
C GLY A 3 1.91 0.29 -0.46
N THR A 4 1.82 -1.02 -0.21
CA THR A 4 2.63 -1.71 0.80
C THR A 4 3.52 -2.78 0.20
N LEU A 5 4.42 -3.32 1.03
CA LEU A 5 5.32 -4.40 0.69
C LEU A 5 5.23 -5.51 1.71
N ASP A 6 5.60 -6.72 1.31
CA ASP A 6 5.77 -7.86 2.21
C ASP A 6 6.78 -8.84 1.60
N VAL A 7 7.29 -9.77 2.41
CA VAL A 7 8.35 -10.71 2.04
C VAL A 7 7.86 -12.14 2.19
N ALA A 8 7.98 -12.95 1.14
CA ALA A 8 7.63 -14.36 1.17
C ALA A 8 8.64 -15.20 1.96
N THR A 9 8.27 -16.42 2.37
CA THR A 9 9.15 -17.31 3.15
C THR A 9 10.40 -17.77 2.39
N ASN A 10 10.40 -17.62 1.06
CA ASN A 10 11.56 -17.87 0.21
C ASN A 10 12.46 -16.63 -0.01
N GLY A 11 12.22 -15.55 0.74
CA GLY A 11 13.01 -14.31 0.69
C GLY A 11 12.67 -13.36 -0.48
N ASN A 12 11.71 -13.71 -1.33
CA ASN A 12 11.26 -12.80 -2.39
C ASN A 12 10.49 -11.62 -1.78
N LEU A 13 10.92 -10.40 -2.10
CA LEU A 13 10.20 -9.17 -1.77
C LEU A 13 9.11 -8.92 -2.80
N PHE A 14 7.91 -8.58 -2.36
CA PHE A 14 6.83 -8.09 -3.20
C PHE A 14 6.40 -6.70 -2.78
N ILE A 15 6.09 -5.86 -3.76
CA ILE A 15 5.51 -4.53 -3.56
C ILE A 15 4.21 -4.49 -4.35
N GLY A 16 3.11 -4.18 -3.66
CA GLY A 16 1.80 -4.03 -4.26
C GLY A 16 1.37 -2.57 -4.18
N GLY A 17 0.82 -2.04 -5.25
CA GLY A 17 0.33 -0.67 -5.21
C GLY A 17 -0.22 -0.14 -6.52
N ALA A 18 -0.62 1.11 -6.48
CA ALA A 18 -1.26 1.80 -7.59
C ALA A 18 -0.31 2.83 -8.25
N VAL A 19 -0.54 3.11 -9.53
CA VAL A 19 0.14 4.21 -10.23
C VAL A 19 -0.56 5.52 -9.88
N GLY A 20 0.18 6.44 -9.25
CA GLY A 20 -0.39 7.69 -8.74
C GLY A 20 -1.49 7.45 -7.70
N PHE A 21 -2.51 8.28 -7.72
CA PHE A 21 -3.68 8.23 -6.82
C PHE A 21 -4.88 7.49 -7.47
N SER A 22 -4.63 6.58 -8.42
CA SER A 22 -5.66 5.89 -9.19
C SER A 22 -5.22 4.47 -9.59
N SER A 23 -5.81 3.91 -10.64
CA SER A 23 -5.42 2.65 -11.29
C SER A 23 -4.51 2.93 -12.51
N PRO A 24 -3.80 1.92 -13.08
CA PRO A 24 -3.79 0.49 -12.74
C PRO A 24 -3.04 0.15 -11.44
N PHE A 25 -3.32 -1.04 -10.90
CA PHE A 25 -2.60 -1.64 -9.77
C PHE A 25 -1.55 -2.64 -10.27
N TYR A 26 -0.46 -2.80 -9.52
CA TYR A 26 0.62 -3.71 -9.80
C TYR A 26 1.07 -4.46 -8.56
N CYS A 27 1.54 -5.69 -8.79
CA CYS A 27 2.39 -6.44 -7.89
C CYS A 27 3.74 -6.62 -8.59
N ILE A 28 4.81 -6.11 -7.99
CA ILE A 28 6.18 -6.28 -8.48
C ILE A 28 6.98 -7.15 -7.51
N ARG A 29 7.87 -7.99 -8.03
CA ARG A 29 8.74 -8.87 -7.24
C ARG A 29 10.19 -8.47 -7.41
N SER A 30 10.96 -8.58 -6.33
CA SER A 30 12.41 -8.70 -6.37
C SER A 30 12.84 -10.03 -5.75
N SER A 31 13.45 -10.90 -6.55
CA SER A 31 14.01 -12.19 -6.09
C SER A 31 15.39 -12.08 -5.43
N ASN A 32 16.09 -10.97 -5.67
CA ASN A 32 17.44 -10.75 -5.15
C ASN A 32 17.51 -9.77 -3.97
N ALA A 33 16.40 -9.16 -3.55
CA ALA A 33 16.35 -8.23 -2.41
C ALA A 33 16.86 -8.83 -1.08
N GLN A 34 16.79 -10.16 -0.93
CA GLN A 34 17.32 -10.86 0.23
C GLN A 34 18.86 -10.89 0.32
N ASN A 35 19.59 -10.53 -0.75
CA ASN A 35 21.04 -10.62 -0.79
C ASN A 35 21.70 -9.31 -0.34
N PRO A 36 22.37 -9.26 0.83
CA PRO A 36 22.82 -8.00 1.45
C PRO A 36 23.92 -7.23 0.71
N GLY A 37 24.50 -7.81 -0.35
CA GLY A 37 25.52 -7.17 -1.19
C GLY A 37 25.05 -6.76 -2.59
N VAL A 38 23.76 -6.86 -2.88
CA VAL A 38 23.20 -6.61 -4.22
C VAL A 38 22.16 -5.50 -4.16
N THR A 39 22.21 -4.57 -5.11
CA THR A 39 21.12 -3.62 -5.33
C THR A 39 19.88 -4.40 -5.80
N PRO A 40 18.74 -4.31 -5.09
CA PRO A 40 17.52 -5.02 -5.51
C PRO A 40 17.11 -4.67 -6.93
N THR A 41 16.78 -5.67 -7.71
CA THR A 41 16.18 -5.53 -9.05
C THR A 41 14.78 -6.12 -9.03
N PHE A 42 13.85 -5.52 -9.76
CA PHE A 42 12.48 -6.00 -9.87
C PHE A 42 12.31 -6.84 -11.13
N ASP A 43 12.40 -8.15 -10.97
CA ASP A 43 12.45 -9.15 -12.05
C ASP A 43 11.07 -9.67 -12.49
N GLN A 44 9.99 -9.26 -11.80
CA GLN A 44 8.61 -9.55 -12.21
C GLN A 44 7.73 -8.32 -11.98
N THR A 45 6.87 -8.03 -12.94
CA THR A 45 5.84 -6.99 -12.83
C THR A 45 4.53 -7.53 -13.37
N THR A 46 3.52 -7.56 -12.51
CA THR A 46 2.20 -8.11 -12.85
C THR A 46 1.14 -7.06 -12.57
N GLN A 47 0.34 -6.72 -13.58
CA GLN A 47 -0.82 -5.86 -13.37
C GLN A 47 -1.91 -6.64 -12.63
N VAL A 48 -2.56 -5.99 -11.66
CA VAL A 48 -3.61 -6.57 -10.83
C VAL A 48 -4.91 -5.83 -11.06
N ASN A 49 -5.98 -6.57 -11.32
CA ASN A 49 -7.31 -6.01 -11.48
C ASN A 49 -8.05 -6.08 -10.14
N LEU A 50 -8.36 -4.92 -9.56
CA LEU A 50 -9.20 -4.80 -8.36
C LEU A 50 -10.62 -4.31 -8.68
N GLY A 51 -11.02 -4.28 -9.95
CA GLY A 51 -12.40 -3.96 -10.36
C GLY A 51 -12.77 -2.47 -10.31
N GLY A 52 -11.80 -1.58 -10.10
CA GLY A 52 -12.04 -0.14 -9.99
C GLY A 52 -10.75 0.67 -9.89
N SER A 53 -10.87 1.92 -9.45
CA SER A 53 -9.75 2.82 -9.20
C SER A 53 -9.79 3.43 -7.80
N LEU A 54 -8.62 3.78 -7.26
CA LEU A 54 -8.57 4.64 -6.08
C LEU A 54 -9.22 5.99 -6.39
N VAL A 55 -9.83 6.59 -5.37
CA VAL A 55 -10.48 7.91 -5.44
C VAL A 55 -9.73 8.88 -4.55
N PHE A 56 -9.36 10.02 -5.11
CA PHE A 56 -8.86 11.17 -4.35
C PHE A 56 -9.95 12.24 -4.26
N GLY A 57 -10.14 12.83 -3.08
CA GLY A 57 -11.08 13.94 -2.89
C GLY A 57 -12.56 13.54 -2.90
N GLY A 58 -12.87 12.31 -2.52
CA GLY A 58 -14.26 11.84 -2.38
C GLY A 58 -14.97 12.51 -1.19
N ALA A 59 -16.31 12.45 -1.15
CA ALA A 59 -17.09 13.09 -0.08
C ALA A 59 -16.71 12.59 1.32
N ILE A 60 -16.32 11.32 1.46
CA ILE A 60 -15.85 10.74 2.73
C ILE A 60 -14.42 11.18 3.11
N ASN A 61 -13.62 11.63 2.13
CA ASN A 61 -12.25 12.07 2.34
C ASN A 61 -11.82 13.19 1.35
N PRO A 62 -12.24 14.45 1.58
CA PRO A 62 -12.14 15.51 0.57
C PRO A 62 -10.72 15.97 0.18
N GLY A 63 -9.72 15.72 1.02
CA GLY A 63 -8.31 16.08 0.79
C GLY A 63 -7.38 14.87 0.72
N GLY A 64 -7.93 13.66 0.69
CA GLY A 64 -7.16 12.43 0.71
C GLY A 64 -7.75 11.33 -0.17
N LEU A 65 -7.14 10.15 -0.11
CA LEU A 65 -7.63 8.97 -0.81
C LEU A 65 -8.77 8.31 -0.03
N ALA A 66 -9.80 7.78 -0.69
CA ALA A 66 -10.78 6.92 -0.04
C ALA A 66 -10.20 5.54 0.39
N GLY A 67 -8.97 5.23 -0.02
CA GLY A 67 -8.24 4.07 0.45
C GLY A 67 -6.90 3.93 -0.23
N GLN A 68 -6.13 2.94 0.21
CA GLN A 68 -4.83 2.61 -0.36
C GLN A 68 -4.82 1.14 -0.79
N SER A 69 -3.82 0.77 -1.59
CA SER A 69 -3.60 -0.62 -1.93
C SER A 69 -2.68 -1.26 -0.89
N PHE A 70 -3.15 -2.37 -0.32
CA PHE A 70 -2.40 -3.21 0.59
C PHE A 70 -2.03 -4.51 -0.10
N LEU A 71 -0.83 -4.99 0.20
CA LEU A 71 -0.30 -6.30 -0.12
C LEU A 71 0.13 -6.99 1.18
N ALA A 72 -0.26 -8.25 1.32
CA ALA A 72 0.22 -9.15 2.36
C ALA A 72 0.52 -10.53 1.78
N ILE A 73 1.44 -11.26 2.39
CA ILE A 73 1.85 -12.59 1.97
C ILE A 73 1.58 -13.59 3.08
N ASP A 74 1.04 -14.75 2.71
CA ASP A 74 0.91 -15.86 3.63
C ASP A 74 2.29 -16.46 3.97
N ARG A 75 2.64 -16.48 5.25
CA ARG A 75 3.87 -17.07 5.79
C ARG A 75 3.59 -18.22 6.77
N SER A 76 2.39 -18.80 6.72
CA SER A 76 1.92 -19.83 7.66
C SER A 76 2.66 -21.17 7.56
N GLY A 77 3.37 -21.43 6.47
CA GLY A 77 3.88 -22.76 6.14
C GLY A 77 2.79 -23.77 5.75
N GLY A 78 1.51 -23.36 5.72
CA GLY A 78 0.37 -24.19 5.37
C GLY A 78 0.12 -24.31 3.86
N PRO A 79 -1.05 -24.83 3.45
CA PRO A 79 -1.41 -25.05 2.03
C PRO A 79 -1.41 -23.78 1.18
N THR A 80 -1.58 -22.62 1.80
CA THR A 80 -1.61 -21.31 1.14
C THR A 80 -0.31 -20.53 1.28
N ASN A 81 0.74 -21.13 1.86
CA ASN A 81 2.02 -20.46 2.08
C ASN A 81 2.59 -19.86 0.79
N ASN A 82 3.06 -18.62 0.87
CA ASN A 82 3.53 -17.76 -0.22
C ASN A 82 2.44 -17.35 -1.23
N ASN A 83 1.16 -17.56 -0.94
CA ASN A 83 0.11 -16.83 -1.64
C ASN A 83 0.24 -15.33 -1.34
N ILE A 84 -0.04 -14.52 -2.36
CA ILE A 84 0.04 -13.06 -2.27
C ILE A 84 -1.38 -12.52 -2.35
N TYR A 85 -1.71 -11.62 -1.45
CA TYR A 85 -3.03 -11.03 -1.34
C TYR A 85 -2.94 -9.54 -1.54
N MET A 86 -3.82 -9.00 -2.38
CA MET A 86 -3.97 -7.56 -2.57
C MET A 86 -5.40 -7.14 -2.27
N LEU A 87 -5.54 -5.99 -1.59
CA LEU A 87 -6.82 -5.41 -1.24
C LEU A 87 -6.75 -3.89 -1.35
N ALA A 88 -7.85 -3.28 -1.79
CA ALA A 88 -8.02 -1.84 -1.74
C ALA A 88 -9.50 -1.47 -1.64
N SER A 89 -9.77 -0.31 -1.05
CA SER A 89 -11.04 0.39 -1.27
C SER A 89 -10.98 1.12 -2.61
N VAL A 90 -11.80 0.72 -3.56
CA VAL A 90 -11.83 1.29 -4.92
C VAL A 90 -13.23 1.71 -5.31
N GLN A 91 -13.33 2.73 -6.16
CA GLN A 91 -14.57 3.04 -6.86
C GLN A 91 -14.70 2.11 -8.06
N PRO A 92 -15.76 1.30 -8.15
CA PRO A 92 -16.02 0.47 -9.31
C PRO A 92 -16.11 1.34 -10.59
N PHE A 93 -15.65 0.83 -11.72
CA PHE A 93 -15.71 1.57 -12.99
C PHE A 93 -17.17 1.93 -13.34
N GLY A 94 -17.45 3.22 -13.51
CA GLY A 94 -18.80 3.72 -13.78
C GLY A 94 -19.74 3.74 -12.57
N GLY A 95 -19.26 3.39 -11.38
CA GLY A 95 -19.99 3.47 -10.12
C GLY A 95 -19.72 4.76 -9.34
N ASN A 96 -20.42 4.93 -8.22
CA ASN A 96 -20.15 5.94 -7.19
C ASN A 96 -19.88 5.23 -5.86
N GLY A 97 -19.29 5.95 -4.90
CA GLY A 97 -18.85 5.36 -3.64
C GLY A 97 -17.62 4.48 -3.82
N THR A 98 -17.38 3.59 -2.86
CA THR A 98 -16.25 2.65 -2.88
C THR A 98 -16.67 1.30 -2.34
N ASP A 99 -15.97 0.27 -2.80
CA ASP A 99 -16.08 -1.12 -2.35
C ASP A 99 -14.71 -1.63 -1.91
N VAL A 100 -14.69 -2.57 -0.95
CA VAL A 100 -13.47 -3.26 -0.56
C VAL A 100 -13.26 -4.44 -1.49
N MET A 101 -12.25 -4.34 -2.35
CA MET A 101 -11.96 -5.29 -3.41
C MET A 101 -10.68 -6.04 -3.11
N PHE A 102 -10.70 -7.35 -3.37
CA PHE A 102 -9.63 -8.29 -3.07
C PHE A 102 -9.23 -9.08 -4.32
N ALA A 103 -7.95 -9.38 -4.46
CA ALA A 103 -7.43 -10.33 -5.44
C ALA A 103 -6.27 -11.13 -4.83
N ARG A 104 -6.12 -12.38 -5.27
CA ARG A 104 -5.06 -13.28 -4.78
C ARG A 104 -4.23 -13.87 -5.90
N SER A 105 -2.96 -14.11 -5.63
CA SER A 105 -2.07 -14.91 -6.46
C SER A 105 -1.68 -16.18 -5.73
N THR A 106 -1.76 -17.31 -6.44
CA THR A 106 -1.34 -18.64 -5.96
C THR A 106 -0.16 -19.21 -6.74
N ASN A 107 0.50 -18.37 -7.55
CA ASN A 107 1.58 -18.77 -8.45
C ASN A 107 2.79 -17.82 -8.38
N GLY A 108 3.09 -17.31 -7.18
CA GLY A 108 4.26 -16.44 -6.96
C GLY A 108 4.14 -15.07 -7.63
N GLY A 109 2.91 -14.55 -7.77
CA GLY A 109 2.63 -13.22 -8.30
C GLY A 109 2.59 -13.15 -9.82
N GLN A 110 2.64 -14.29 -10.53
CA GLN A 110 2.63 -14.31 -12.00
C GLN A 110 1.26 -13.93 -12.57
N SER A 111 0.19 -14.33 -11.90
CA SER A 111 -1.18 -13.88 -12.18
C SER A 111 -1.99 -13.75 -10.90
N PHE A 112 -3.10 -13.03 -10.99
CA PHE A 112 -4.05 -12.83 -9.90
C PHE A 112 -5.44 -13.33 -10.31
N SER A 113 -6.25 -13.67 -9.32
CA SER A 113 -7.67 -14.00 -9.50
C SER A 113 -8.45 -12.83 -10.12
N ALA A 114 -9.67 -13.12 -10.57
CA ALA A 114 -10.65 -12.06 -10.78
C ALA A 114 -10.87 -11.28 -9.47
N PRO A 115 -11.19 -9.97 -9.54
CA PRO A 115 -11.46 -9.16 -8.36
C PRO A 115 -12.71 -9.66 -7.63
N GLN A 116 -12.64 -9.73 -6.30
CA GLN A 116 -13.72 -10.13 -5.41
C GLN A 116 -14.10 -8.99 -4.48
N ARG A 117 -15.38 -8.63 -4.43
CA ARG A 117 -15.95 -7.67 -3.47
C ARG A 117 -16.21 -8.37 -2.14
N ILE A 118 -15.64 -7.87 -1.03
CA ILE A 118 -15.71 -8.54 0.28
C ILE A 118 -16.66 -7.88 1.28
N ASN A 119 -17.07 -6.63 1.03
CA ASN A 119 -17.94 -5.87 1.92
C ASN A 119 -19.42 -6.30 1.89
N GLY A 120 -19.80 -7.34 1.14
CA GLY A 120 -20.98 -8.20 1.38
C GLY A 120 -22.39 -7.58 1.38
N ASP A 121 -22.55 -6.28 1.55
CA ASP A 121 -23.82 -5.55 1.59
C ASP A 121 -24.40 -5.36 0.18
N PRO A 122 -25.71 -5.09 0.03
CA PRO A 122 -26.29 -4.72 -1.25
C PRO A 122 -25.60 -3.50 -1.84
N ILE A 123 -25.37 -3.50 -3.16
CA ILE A 123 -24.72 -2.39 -3.86
C ILE A 123 -25.52 -1.11 -3.62
N ASN A 124 -24.88 -0.11 -3.01
CA ASN A 124 -25.46 1.20 -2.77
C ASN A 124 -24.44 2.31 -3.11
N PRO A 125 -24.65 3.06 -4.19
CA PRO A 125 -23.69 4.08 -4.66
C PRO A 125 -23.52 5.28 -3.72
N ASN A 126 -24.40 5.42 -2.73
CA ASN A 126 -24.30 6.48 -1.72
C ASN A 126 -23.44 6.06 -0.52
N LYS A 127 -23.02 4.79 -0.44
CA LYS A 127 -22.25 4.26 0.67
C LYS A 127 -20.76 4.17 0.33
N TRP A 128 -19.97 4.43 1.36
CA TRP A 128 -18.51 4.37 1.34
C TRP A 128 -18.01 3.18 2.14
N HIS A 129 -17.05 2.46 1.54
CA HIS A 129 -16.30 1.37 2.13
C HIS A 129 -14.81 1.67 1.94
N TRP A 130 -14.24 2.32 2.94
CA TRP A 130 -13.03 3.14 2.77
C TRP A 130 -11.93 2.70 3.73
N PHE A 131 -10.67 2.93 3.33
CA PHE A 131 -9.47 2.43 4.01
C PHE A 131 -9.51 0.96 4.44
N GLY A 132 -9.87 0.06 3.52
CA GLY A 132 -9.67 -1.36 3.74
C GLY A 132 -8.19 -1.73 3.88
N THR A 133 -7.88 -2.60 4.84
CA THR A 133 -6.55 -3.18 5.07
C THR A 133 -6.67 -4.65 5.49
N LEU A 134 -5.57 -5.42 5.39
CA LEU A 134 -5.56 -6.83 5.78
C LEU A 134 -4.26 -7.25 6.49
N SER A 135 -4.33 -8.39 7.16
CA SER A 135 -3.19 -9.13 7.71
C SER A 135 -3.41 -10.63 7.52
N VAL A 136 -2.32 -11.40 7.47
CA VAL A 136 -2.35 -12.86 7.44
C VAL A 136 -1.81 -13.41 8.76
N ALA A 137 -2.63 -14.18 9.46
CA ALA A 137 -2.29 -14.85 10.70
C ALA A 137 -1.27 -15.97 10.47
N PRO A 138 -0.51 -16.39 11.51
CA PRO A 138 0.44 -17.50 11.38
C PRO A 138 -0.19 -18.85 11.00
N ASN A 139 -1.51 -19.00 11.11
CA ASN A 139 -2.27 -20.18 10.66
C ASN A 139 -2.87 -20.04 9.24
N GLY A 140 -2.53 -18.98 8.51
CA GLY A 140 -2.99 -18.73 7.13
C GLY A 140 -4.35 -18.04 7.03
N ARG A 141 -5.01 -17.72 8.15
CA ARG A 141 -6.24 -16.92 8.14
C ARG A 141 -5.94 -15.50 7.68
N ILE A 142 -6.75 -14.99 6.77
CA ILE A 142 -6.71 -13.58 6.35
C ILE A 142 -7.75 -12.83 7.19
N ASP A 143 -7.32 -11.75 7.85
CA ASP A 143 -8.18 -10.84 8.59
C ASP A 143 -8.21 -9.50 7.86
N SER A 144 -9.40 -8.94 7.62
CA SER A 144 -9.59 -7.67 6.93
C SER A 144 -10.50 -6.74 7.71
N VAL A 145 -10.15 -5.45 7.72
CA VAL A 145 -10.95 -4.40 8.34
C VAL A 145 -11.03 -3.17 7.44
N TRP A 146 -12.13 -2.42 7.53
CA TRP A 146 -12.36 -1.20 6.78
C TRP A 146 -13.35 -0.30 7.50
N PHE A 147 -13.37 0.98 7.13
CA PHE A 147 -14.43 1.90 7.56
C PHE A 147 -15.62 1.85 6.61
N ASP A 148 -16.80 1.99 7.17
CA ASP A 148 -18.04 1.66 6.47
C ASP A 148 -19.20 2.56 6.90
N SER A 149 -19.88 3.15 5.93
CA SER A 149 -21.04 4.03 6.16
C SER A 149 -22.39 3.38 5.87
N ARG A 150 -22.43 2.06 5.63
CA ARG A 150 -23.65 1.32 5.25
C ARG A 150 -24.81 1.53 6.22
N ASN A 151 -24.51 1.68 7.51
CA ASN A 151 -25.51 1.84 8.57
C ASN A 151 -25.90 3.31 8.85
N ALA A 152 -25.21 4.28 8.25
CA ALA A 152 -25.41 5.69 8.57
C ALA A 152 -26.56 6.31 7.76
N ALA A 153 -27.50 7.01 8.42
CA ALA A 153 -28.57 7.71 7.70
C ALA A 153 -28.03 8.88 6.84
N ASN A 154 -26.94 9.51 7.27
CA ASN A 154 -26.32 10.67 6.61
C ASN A 154 -25.30 10.29 5.52
N ASN A 155 -25.05 9.00 5.28
CA ASN A 155 -24.03 8.47 4.35
C ASN A 155 -22.57 8.84 4.66
N ILE A 156 -22.29 9.37 5.85
CA ILE A 156 -20.96 9.85 6.26
C ILE A 156 -20.48 9.13 7.52
N ASP A 157 -21.33 8.99 8.53
CA ASP A 157 -20.94 8.33 9.77
C ASP A 157 -20.42 6.93 9.46
N SER A 158 -19.28 6.60 10.04
CA SER A 158 -18.55 5.39 9.72
C SER A 158 -18.45 4.49 10.94
N GLN A 159 -18.46 3.18 10.70
CA GLN A 159 -18.10 2.16 11.67
C GLN A 159 -16.92 1.37 11.13
N LEU A 160 -16.11 0.82 12.02
CA LEU A 160 -15.13 -0.19 11.68
C LEU A 160 -15.85 -1.51 11.46
N PHE A 161 -15.61 -2.17 10.32
CA PHE A 161 -16.11 -3.49 10.00
C PHE A 161 -14.96 -4.50 9.90
N TYR A 162 -15.28 -5.76 10.19
CA TYR A 162 -14.36 -6.90 10.14
C TYR A 162 -14.96 -8.04 9.32
N SER A 163 -14.09 -8.73 8.57
CA SER A 163 -14.36 -10.01 7.93
C SER A 163 -13.06 -10.80 7.79
N TYR A 164 -13.15 -12.12 7.73
CA TYR A 164 -11.99 -12.99 7.62
C TYR A 164 -12.19 -14.10 6.60
N SER A 165 -11.09 -14.71 6.16
CA SER A 165 -11.07 -15.88 5.28
C SER A 165 -10.12 -16.94 5.83
N THR A 166 -10.55 -18.21 5.81
CA THR A 166 -9.75 -19.38 6.24
C THR A 166 -9.37 -20.30 5.08
N ASP A 167 -9.73 -19.95 3.84
CA ASP A 167 -9.49 -20.76 2.63
C ASP A 167 -8.60 -20.02 1.62
N GLY A 168 -7.78 -19.10 2.12
CA GLY A 168 -6.86 -18.30 1.32
C GLY A 168 -7.57 -17.27 0.44
N GLY A 169 -8.69 -16.73 0.88
CA GLY A 169 -9.44 -15.69 0.18
C GLY A 169 -10.33 -16.22 -0.95
N VAL A 170 -10.81 -17.46 -0.88
CA VAL A 170 -11.88 -17.94 -1.79
C VAL A 170 -13.22 -17.45 -1.28
N THR A 171 -13.48 -17.67 0.00
CA THR A 171 -14.70 -17.23 0.69
C THR A 171 -14.35 -16.34 1.87
N TRP A 172 -15.31 -15.51 2.25
CA TRP A 172 -15.18 -14.54 3.34
C TRP A 172 -16.34 -14.71 4.31
N SER A 173 -16.07 -14.51 5.60
CA SER A 173 -17.08 -14.52 6.64
C SER A 173 -18.09 -13.39 6.45
N PRO A 174 -19.31 -13.51 7.02
CA PRO A 174 -20.21 -12.37 7.17
C PRO A 174 -19.47 -11.17 7.79
N ASN A 175 -19.79 -9.96 7.34
CA ASN A 175 -19.15 -8.76 7.87
C ASN A 175 -19.80 -8.38 9.20
N VAL A 176 -18.99 -7.94 10.16
CA VAL A 176 -19.43 -7.55 11.49
C VAL A 176 -18.95 -6.14 11.78
N ALA A 177 -19.84 -5.27 12.26
CA ALA A 177 -19.45 -3.98 12.81
C ALA A 177 -18.77 -4.18 14.18
N VAL A 178 -17.58 -3.64 14.35
CA VAL A 178 -16.73 -3.82 15.55
C VAL A 178 -16.44 -2.50 16.27
N SER A 179 -17.13 -1.42 15.88
CA SER A 179 -17.09 -0.15 16.60
C SER A 179 -18.47 0.53 16.64
N ASN A 180 -18.61 1.51 17.53
CA ASN A 180 -19.67 2.51 17.46
C ASN A 180 -19.53 3.35 16.16
N PRO A 181 -20.61 4.01 15.71
CA PRO A 181 -20.51 5.00 14.64
C PRO A 181 -19.71 6.23 15.11
N PHE A 182 -18.97 6.84 14.20
CA PHE A 182 -18.29 8.11 14.40
C PHE A 182 -18.37 8.97 13.14
N ASN A 183 -18.29 10.29 13.30
CA ASN A 183 -18.25 11.22 12.18
C ASN A 183 -16.80 11.41 11.73
N PRO A 184 -16.39 10.87 10.56
CA PRO A 184 -15.02 11.02 10.08
C PRO A 184 -14.69 12.45 9.65
N LEU A 185 -15.68 13.33 9.49
CA LEU A 185 -15.51 14.74 9.11
C LEU A 185 -15.38 15.69 10.32
N GLU A 186 -15.20 15.14 11.52
CA GLU A 186 -14.83 15.94 12.69
C GLU A 186 -13.32 15.93 12.87
N GLY A 187 -12.71 17.12 12.81
CA GLY A 187 -11.27 17.25 12.90
C GLY A 187 -10.70 18.66 12.80
N TRP A 188 -9.44 18.84 13.23
CA TRP A 188 -8.76 20.14 13.27
C TRP A 188 -7.27 20.02 12.90
N PRO A 189 -6.61 21.05 12.33
CA PRO A 189 -7.17 22.24 11.66
C PRO A 189 -7.31 22.05 10.14
N ASN A 190 -6.67 21.03 9.57
CA ASN A 190 -6.65 20.79 8.13
C ASN A 190 -7.70 19.73 7.76
N GLN A 191 -8.48 20.02 6.72
CA GLN A 191 -9.45 19.14 6.08
C GLN A 191 -10.71 18.76 6.90
N ASN A 192 -10.81 19.15 8.18
CA ASN A 192 -11.91 18.75 9.08
C ASN A 192 -12.19 17.25 8.97
N LYS A 193 -11.17 16.40 9.17
CA LYS A 193 -11.30 14.98 8.88
C LYS A 193 -10.35 14.11 9.70
N ILE A 194 -10.75 12.88 9.99
CA ILE A 194 -9.94 11.78 10.54
C ILE A 194 -10.22 10.46 9.78
N GLY A 195 -9.42 9.41 9.98
CA GLY A 195 -9.71 8.08 9.44
C GLY A 195 -8.79 7.59 8.32
N ASP A 196 -7.70 8.29 8.00
CA ASP A 196 -6.71 7.76 7.02
C ASP A 196 -5.78 6.70 7.63
N TYR A 197 -5.85 6.50 8.94
CA TYR A 197 -4.94 5.66 9.70
C TYR A 197 -5.69 4.47 10.28
N ILE A 198 -5.42 3.31 9.69
CA ILE A 198 -5.92 2.01 10.15
C ILE A 198 -4.90 0.93 9.79
N THR A 199 -4.71 -0.02 10.70
CA THR A 199 -3.92 -1.22 10.46
C THR A 199 -4.44 -2.38 11.32
N ILE A 200 -4.11 -3.60 10.91
CA ILE A 200 -4.40 -4.82 11.65
C ILE A 200 -3.16 -5.71 11.66
N VAL A 201 -2.91 -6.36 12.78
CA VAL A 201 -1.89 -7.42 12.90
C VAL A 201 -2.56 -8.66 13.47
N SER A 202 -2.36 -9.80 12.84
CA SER A 202 -3.03 -11.05 13.20
C SER A 202 -2.12 -12.03 13.93
N ASP A 203 -2.70 -12.71 14.91
CA ASP A 203 -2.17 -13.95 15.48
C ASP A 203 -3.13 -15.11 15.21
N ASN A 204 -2.82 -16.30 15.74
CA ASN A 204 -3.61 -17.50 15.47
C ASN A 204 -5.07 -17.41 15.95
N THR A 205 -5.37 -16.55 16.92
CA THR A 205 -6.69 -16.44 17.56
C THR A 205 -7.53 -15.27 17.03
N GLY A 206 -6.90 -14.22 16.51
CA GLY A 206 -7.61 -13.04 16.00
C GLY A 206 -6.67 -11.99 15.41
N GLY A 207 -7.14 -10.74 15.33
CA GLY A 207 -6.35 -9.60 14.91
C GLY A 207 -6.49 -8.41 15.87
N ASP A 208 -5.38 -7.73 16.11
CA ASP A 208 -5.33 -6.47 16.84
C ASP A 208 -5.37 -5.33 15.84
N VAL A 209 -6.41 -4.49 15.95
CA VAL A 209 -6.67 -3.38 15.04
C VAL A 209 -6.34 -2.08 15.75
N ALA A 210 -5.55 -1.23 15.11
CA ALA A 210 -5.37 0.17 15.50
C ALA A 210 -6.04 1.05 14.46
N TYR A 211 -6.92 1.95 14.88
CA TYR A 211 -7.69 2.79 13.96
C TYR A 211 -8.01 4.14 14.60
N SER A 212 -8.16 5.18 13.78
CA SER A 212 -8.55 6.50 14.26
C SER A 212 -10.06 6.73 14.19
N ALA A 213 -10.66 7.34 15.21
CA ALA A 213 -12.10 7.67 15.26
C ALA A 213 -12.37 8.90 16.15
N THR A 214 -13.62 9.33 16.19
CA THR A 214 -14.09 10.54 16.91
C THR A 214 -15.16 10.22 17.96
N PHE A 215 -14.94 9.24 18.83
CA PHE A 215 -15.97 8.84 19.81
C PHE A 215 -16.14 9.83 20.96
N ASN A 216 -15.06 10.46 21.43
CA ASN A 216 -15.09 11.30 22.62
C ASN A 216 -15.51 12.72 22.30
N PHE A 217 -16.54 13.26 22.96
CA PHE A 217 -16.93 14.66 22.81
C PHE A 217 -16.13 15.58 23.74
N ASN A 218 -15.52 16.64 23.20
CA ASN A 218 -14.84 17.67 23.99
C ASN A 218 -15.77 18.88 24.19
N PRO A 219 -16.35 19.08 25.40
CA PRO A 219 -17.27 20.19 25.65
C PRO A 219 -16.58 21.56 25.60
N SER A 220 -15.27 21.62 25.83
CA SER A 220 -14.52 22.89 25.77
C SER A 220 -14.31 23.36 24.33
N ARG A 221 -14.36 22.45 23.35
CA ARG A 221 -14.24 22.75 21.92
C ARG A 221 -15.56 22.68 21.17
N GLY A 222 -16.58 22.06 21.77
CA GLY A 222 -17.88 21.82 21.11
C GLY A 222 -17.80 20.84 19.94
N GLN A 223 -16.84 19.92 19.96
CA GLN A 223 -16.49 19.00 18.86
C GLN A 223 -15.97 17.67 19.41
N HIS A 224 -16.06 16.59 18.65
CA HIS A 224 -15.41 15.33 19.03
C HIS A 224 -13.88 15.38 18.87
N GLU A 225 -13.18 14.63 19.73
CA GLU A 225 -11.73 14.48 19.75
C GLU A 225 -11.26 13.49 18.70
N GLN A 226 -10.02 13.67 18.27
CA GLN A 226 -9.36 12.83 17.28
C GLN A 226 -8.44 11.85 17.99
N ASP A 227 -8.88 10.60 18.13
CA ASP A 227 -8.16 9.62 18.93
C ASP A 227 -7.79 8.37 18.12
N VAL A 228 -6.75 7.68 18.58
CA VAL A 228 -6.40 6.33 18.12
C VAL A 228 -6.98 5.32 19.11
N TYR A 229 -7.75 4.37 18.58
CA TYR A 229 -8.37 3.29 19.32
C TYR A 229 -7.74 1.96 18.94
N PHE A 230 -7.77 1.04 19.90
CA PHE A 230 -7.39 -0.35 19.71
C PHE A 230 -8.61 -1.24 19.93
N VAL A 231 -8.80 -2.20 19.05
CA VAL A 231 -9.82 -3.23 19.20
C VAL A 231 -9.28 -4.57 18.75
N ARG A 232 -9.64 -5.63 19.46
CA ARG A 232 -9.32 -6.99 19.05
C ARG A 232 -10.52 -7.63 18.36
N VAL A 233 -10.30 -8.18 17.18
CA VAL A 233 -11.30 -8.89 16.37
C VAL A 233 -10.92 -10.37 16.28
N PHE A 234 -11.90 -11.27 16.15
CA PHE A 234 -11.63 -12.71 16.12
C PHE A 234 -12.71 -13.51 15.39
N PRO A 235 -12.40 -14.71 14.85
CA PRO A 235 -13.28 -15.53 14.00
C PRO A 235 -14.55 -16.11 14.64
N THR A 236 -14.98 -15.64 15.80
CA THR A 236 -16.28 -15.96 16.38
C THR A 236 -16.84 -14.65 16.88
N GLY A 237 -18.04 -14.26 16.45
CA GLY A 237 -18.62 -12.93 16.70
C GLY A 237 -18.92 -12.61 18.17
N GLY A 238 -17.89 -12.64 19.03
CA GLY A 238 -17.96 -12.20 20.41
C GLY A 238 -18.32 -10.73 20.42
N GLY A 239 -19.34 -10.40 21.23
CA GLY A 239 -20.04 -9.12 21.21
C GLY A 239 -19.11 -7.92 21.15
N THR A 240 -19.56 -6.88 20.46
CA THR A 240 -18.87 -5.61 20.23
C THR A 240 -18.00 -5.24 21.43
N PRO A 241 -16.67 -5.47 21.40
CA PRO A 241 -15.81 -4.97 22.44
C PRO A 241 -15.97 -3.45 22.46
N THR A 242 -16.33 -2.89 23.62
CA THR A 242 -16.36 -1.43 23.76
C THR A 242 -14.91 -0.93 23.61
N PRO A 243 -14.58 -0.16 22.56
CA PRO A 243 -13.24 0.37 22.40
C PRO A 243 -12.91 1.21 23.64
N THR A 244 -11.87 0.81 24.37
CA THR A 244 -11.38 1.59 25.51
C THR A 244 -10.33 2.54 24.96
N ALA A 245 -10.58 3.86 25.07
CA ALA A 245 -9.56 4.86 24.76
C ALA A 245 -8.35 4.59 25.67
N THR A 246 -7.20 4.30 25.07
CA THR A 246 -5.95 4.26 25.84
C THR A 246 -5.52 5.70 26.04
N ALA A 247 -5.31 6.13 27.28
CA ALA A 247 -4.90 7.50 27.57
C ALA A 247 -3.65 7.86 26.74
N SER A 248 -3.77 8.95 25.98
CA SER A 248 -2.65 9.52 25.23
C SER A 248 -1.46 9.75 26.17
N PRO A 249 -0.22 9.38 25.81
CA PRO A 249 0.93 9.59 26.66
C PRO A 249 1.01 11.09 27.01
N THR A 250 0.89 11.39 28.30
CA THR A 250 1.07 12.76 28.78
C THR A 250 2.48 13.19 28.39
N ALA A 251 2.58 14.27 27.60
CA ALA A 251 3.86 14.85 27.22
C ALA A 251 4.70 15.10 28.48
N THR A 252 5.65 14.21 28.74
CA THR A 252 6.54 14.35 29.89
C THR A 252 7.48 15.49 29.56
N ARG A 253 7.50 16.53 30.41
CA ARG A 253 8.38 17.68 30.24
C ARG A 253 9.80 17.20 29.97
N THR A 254 10.35 17.62 28.84
CA THR A 254 11.76 17.40 28.47
C THR A 254 12.65 17.87 29.63
N PRO A 255 13.53 17.01 30.17
CA PRO A 255 14.45 17.43 31.22
C PRO A 255 15.35 18.55 30.67
N THR A 256 15.36 19.70 31.34
CA THR A 256 16.25 20.81 31.03
C THR A 256 17.69 20.33 31.19
N ALA A 257 18.50 20.47 30.13
CA ALA A 257 19.91 20.11 30.16
C ALA A 257 20.61 20.84 31.31
N THR A 258 21.14 20.07 32.27
CA THR A 258 22.03 20.59 33.31
C THR A 258 23.41 20.81 32.67
N PRO A 259 24.05 21.99 32.83
CA PRO A 259 25.35 22.22 32.21
C PRO A 259 26.41 21.29 32.80
N THR A 260 27.05 20.51 31.93
CA THR A 260 28.16 19.61 32.27
C THR A 260 29.40 20.43 32.64
N ALA A 261 29.98 20.16 33.82
CA ALA A 261 31.22 20.79 34.27
C ALA A 261 32.40 20.46 33.33
N THR A 262 33.11 21.50 32.89
CA THR A 262 34.34 21.37 32.09
C THR A 262 35.49 20.92 32.99
N ALA A 263 36.03 19.72 32.76
CA ALA A 263 37.27 19.26 33.38
C ALA A 263 38.47 19.73 32.55
N THR A 264 39.32 20.57 33.14
CA THR A 264 40.60 20.99 32.57
C THR A 264 41.66 19.93 32.89
N PHE A 265 42.15 19.20 31.90
CA PHE A 265 43.29 18.30 32.04
C PHE A 265 44.58 18.99 31.58
N THR A 266 45.60 19.00 32.44
CA THR A 266 46.96 19.42 32.11
C THR A 266 47.74 18.21 31.56
N PRO A 267 48.24 18.23 30.31
CA PRO A 267 48.98 17.09 29.78
C PRO A 267 50.45 17.13 30.22
N THR A 268 50.92 16.03 30.80
CA THR A 268 52.37 15.74 30.92
C THR A 268 52.76 14.79 29.79
N ALA A 269 53.65 15.23 28.92
CA ALA A 269 54.15 14.44 27.80
C ALA A 269 55.23 13.45 28.24
N THR A 270 55.17 12.21 27.75
CA THR A 270 56.35 11.36 27.58
C THR A 270 56.22 10.68 26.23
N ALA A 271 57.13 11.00 25.32
CA ALA A 271 57.14 10.53 23.95
C ALA A 271 57.99 9.27 23.82
N THR A 272 57.46 8.26 23.12
CA THR A 272 58.26 7.33 22.33
C THR A 272 57.54 7.12 21.00
N ALA A 273 58.06 7.73 19.94
CA ALA A 273 57.58 7.57 18.58
C ALA A 273 57.98 6.19 18.03
N THR A 274 57.24 5.66 17.06
CA THR A 274 57.75 5.27 15.71
C THR A 274 56.58 4.83 14.79
N ARG A 275 56.51 5.52 13.63
CA ARG A 275 55.80 5.27 12.34
C ARG A 275 54.39 5.86 12.09
N THR A 276 54.46 7.04 11.45
CA THR A 276 53.73 7.53 10.26
C THR A 276 52.33 7.00 9.92
N PRO A 277 51.31 7.86 10.06
CA PRO A 277 50.14 7.89 9.17
C PRO A 277 50.09 9.21 8.37
N THR A 278 49.87 9.11 7.06
CA THR A 278 49.39 10.23 6.24
C THR A 278 47.87 10.19 6.26
N ALA A 279 47.23 11.19 6.85
CA ALA A 279 45.81 11.45 6.68
C ALA A 279 45.57 12.96 6.56
N THR A 280 45.11 13.38 5.38
CA THR A 280 44.63 14.73 5.08
C THR A 280 43.27 14.92 5.73
N ALA A 281 43.14 15.88 6.64
CA ALA A 281 41.85 16.31 7.19
C ALA A 281 41.37 17.56 6.43
N THR A 282 40.22 17.46 5.77
CA THR A 282 39.46 18.61 5.25
C THR A 282 38.33 18.88 6.26
N ALA A 283 38.39 20.01 6.95
CA ALA A 283 37.31 20.50 7.78
C ALA A 283 36.38 21.39 6.93
N THR A 284 35.09 21.07 6.89
CA THR A 284 34.04 21.96 6.38
C THR A 284 33.15 22.35 7.55
N ALA A 285 33.22 23.63 7.95
CA ALA A 285 32.30 24.22 8.92
C ALA A 285 31.02 24.65 8.19
N THR A 286 29.86 24.25 8.69
CA THR A 286 28.55 24.76 8.24
C THR A 286 28.01 25.69 9.32
N ALA A 287 27.99 26.99 9.05
CA ALA A 287 27.27 27.98 9.86
C ALA A 287 25.81 28.04 9.38
N THR A 288 24.85 27.87 10.31
CA THR A 288 23.43 28.08 10.06
C THR A 288 23.06 29.49 10.49
N ALA A 289 22.72 30.36 9.55
CA ALA A 289 22.11 31.67 9.82
C ALA A 289 20.59 31.57 9.65
N THR A 290 19.85 31.91 10.71
CA THR A 290 18.40 32.09 10.70
C THR A 290 18.09 33.54 10.30
N ALA A 291 17.30 33.73 9.25
CA ALA A 291 16.69 35.02 8.95
C ALA A 291 15.21 34.83 8.61
N THR A 292 14.36 35.43 9.44
CA THR A 292 12.94 35.64 9.21
C THR A 292 12.76 36.91 8.38
N ALA A 293 12.09 36.82 7.23
CA ALA A 293 11.58 37.99 6.53
C ALA A 293 10.23 37.65 5.87
N THR A 294 9.20 38.37 6.30
CA THR A 294 7.89 38.46 5.66
C THR A 294 7.97 39.51 4.55
N ALA A 295 7.64 39.14 3.31
CA ALA A 295 7.34 40.09 2.25
C ALA A 295 6.29 39.51 1.30
N ILE A 296 5.20 40.26 1.14
CA ILE A 296 4.18 40.08 0.12
C ILE A 296 4.71 40.72 -1.16
N ALA A 297 4.84 39.95 -2.24
CA ALA A 297 5.06 40.47 -3.58
C ALA A 297 4.30 39.61 -4.59
N THR A 298 3.29 40.21 -5.23
CA THR A 298 2.62 39.71 -6.42
C THR A 298 3.55 39.95 -7.61
N ALA A 299 3.98 38.89 -8.29
CA ALA A 299 4.64 38.98 -9.58
C ALA A 299 4.09 37.91 -10.53
N THR A 300 3.33 38.36 -11.51
CA THR A 300 2.94 37.59 -12.70
C THR A 300 4.15 37.49 -13.62
N ALA A 301 4.64 36.28 -13.86
CA ALA A 301 5.65 36.02 -14.89
C ALA A 301 5.13 34.92 -15.82
N THR A 302 4.71 35.34 -17.01
CA THR A 302 4.48 34.48 -18.17
C THR A 302 5.83 34.14 -18.78
N ALA A 303 6.23 32.88 -18.72
CA ALA A 303 7.38 32.37 -19.47
C ALA A 303 6.91 31.26 -20.42
N THR A 304 6.94 31.56 -21.71
CA THR A 304 6.78 30.59 -22.80
C THR A 304 8.14 29.94 -23.07
N PRO A 305 8.32 28.63 -22.89
CA PRO A 305 9.53 27.97 -23.35
C PRO A 305 9.46 27.76 -24.87
N THR A 306 10.29 28.50 -25.61
CA THR A 306 10.62 28.19 -27.01
C THR A 306 11.67 27.09 -27.02
N ALA A 307 11.30 25.88 -27.44
CA ALA A 307 12.25 24.82 -27.74
C ALA A 307 12.80 25.00 -29.16
N THR A 308 14.09 25.28 -29.28
CA THR A 308 14.83 25.18 -30.54
C THR A 308 15.16 23.71 -30.79
N VAL A 309 14.47 23.09 -31.76
CA VAL A 309 14.83 21.76 -32.26
C VAL A 309 15.82 21.93 -33.41
N GLY A 310 17.06 21.47 -33.21
CA GLY A 310 18.03 21.29 -34.29
C GLY A 310 17.60 20.13 -35.19
N ALA A 311 17.36 20.41 -36.46
CA ALA A 311 17.11 19.38 -37.46
C ALA A 311 18.42 18.68 -37.81
N THR A 312 18.51 17.37 -37.56
CA THR A 312 19.50 16.49 -38.20
C THR A 312 18.74 15.56 -39.13
N ALA A 313 18.94 15.72 -40.43
CA ALA A 313 18.35 14.87 -41.45
C ALA A 313 18.88 13.44 -41.30
N THR A 314 17.98 12.47 -41.19
CA THR A 314 18.30 11.04 -41.30
C THR A 314 17.38 10.42 -42.35
N ALA A 315 17.99 9.68 -43.27
CA ALA A 315 17.43 9.22 -44.53
C ALA A 315 16.20 8.29 -44.38
N THR A 316 15.27 8.44 -45.32
CA THR A 316 14.12 7.57 -45.55
C THR A 316 14.57 6.20 -46.08
N PRO A 317 14.27 5.06 -45.42
CA PRO A 317 14.37 3.76 -46.07
C PRO A 317 13.12 3.52 -46.94
N THR A 318 13.34 3.40 -48.24
CA THR A 318 12.34 2.94 -49.21
C THR A 318 12.04 1.45 -48.98
N SER A 319 10.82 1.10 -48.60
CA SER A 319 10.36 -0.28 -48.58
C SER A 319 10.04 -0.76 -49.99
N THR A 320 10.88 -1.63 -50.56
CA THR A 320 10.53 -2.43 -51.74
C THR A 320 9.52 -3.51 -51.38
N PRO A 321 8.43 -3.72 -52.15
CA PRO A 321 7.52 -4.84 -51.91
C PRO A 321 8.24 -6.17 -52.14
N ARG A 322 8.21 -7.05 -51.13
CA ARG A 322 8.66 -8.44 -51.25
C ARG A 322 7.62 -9.23 -52.04
N PRO A 323 7.99 -10.02 -53.07
CA PRO A 323 7.04 -10.88 -53.75
C PRO A 323 6.50 -11.96 -52.78
N SER A 324 5.19 -12.20 -52.90
CA SER A 324 4.44 -13.21 -52.16
C SER A 324 5.03 -14.62 -52.37
N PRO A 325 5.22 -15.45 -51.32
CA PRO A 325 5.65 -16.82 -51.52
C PRO A 325 4.53 -17.65 -52.18
N THR A 326 4.86 -18.24 -53.33
CA THR A 326 4.04 -19.23 -54.02
C THR A 326 3.77 -20.45 -53.12
N ALA A 327 2.54 -20.94 -53.15
CA ALA A 327 2.11 -22.11 -52.38
C ALA A 327 2.95 -23.35 -52.74
N ARG A 328 3.41 -24.05 -51.70
CA ARG A 328 4.11 -25.33 -51.80
C ARG A 328 3.13 -26.42 -52.29
N PRO A 329 3.47 -27.24 -53.30
CA PRO A 329 2.65 -28.41 -53.64
C PRO A 329 2.61 -29.38 -52.46
N GLY A 330 1.41 -29.87 -52.14
CA GLY A 330 1.21 -30.91 -51.13
C GLY A 330 1.95 -32.21 -51.49
N PRO A 331 2.24 -33.07 -50.49
CA PRO A 331 2.93 -34.34 -50.74
C PRO A 331 2.07 -35.25 -51.63
N SER A 332 2.67 -35.75 -52.70
CA SER A 332 2.08 -36.77 -53.57
C SER A 332 1.93 -38.09 -52.81
N ALA A 333 0.77 -38.74 -52.94
CA ALA A 333 0.49 -40.02 -52.32
C ALA A 333 1.40 -41.12 -52.89
N ARG A 334 2.09 -41.84 -52.00
CA ARG A 334 2.93 -43.00 -52.36
C ARG A 334 2.04 -44.19 -52.75
N PRO A 335 2.28 -44.89 -53.88
CA PRO A 335 1.56 -46.12 -54.19
C PRO A 335 1.84 -47.21 -53.15
N ARG A 336 0.77 -47.89 -52.74
CA ARG A 336 0.79 -49.08 -51.87
C ARG A 336 1.43 -50.26 -52.63
N PRO A 337 2.44 -50.96 -52.08
CA PRO A 337 2.97 -52.16 -52.70
C PRO A 337 1.95 -53.31 -52.64
N THR A 338 1.75 -53.99 -53.76
CA THR A 338 1.02 -55.25 -53.86
C THR A 338 1.86 -56.37 -53.22
N PRO A 339 1.29 -57.26 -52.38
CA PRO A 339 2.04 -58.42 -51.87
C PRO A 339 2.34 -59.43 -52.98
N ALA A 340 3.53 -60.03 -52.94
CA ALA A 340 3.87 -61.17 -53.78
C ALA A 340 3.07 -62.44 -53.38
N PRO A 341 2.75 -63.33 -54.33
CA PRO A 341 2.10 -64.60 -54.00
C PRO A 341 3.09 -65.52 -53.27
N ARG A 342 2.61 -66.20 -52.23
CA ARG A 342 3.37 -67.20 -51.48
C ARG A 342 3.24 -68.56 -52.19
N PRO A 343 4.32 -69.37 -52.28
CA PRO A 343 4.29 -70.73 -52.81
C PRO A 343 3.47 -71.70 -51.95
#